data_AF-A0A7X9PL62-F1
#
_entry.id   AF-A0A7X9PL62-F1
#
_cell.length_a   1.000
_cell.length_b   1.000
_cell.length_c   1.000
_cell.angle_alpha   90.00
_cell.angle_beta   90.00
_cell.angle_gamma   90.00
#
_symmetry.space_group_name_H-M   'P 1'
#
loop_
_entity.id
_entity.type
_entity.pdbx_description
1 polymer ?
#
loop_
_entity_poly.entity_id
_entity_poly.type
_entity_poly.pdbx_seq_one_letter_code
_entity_poly.pdbx_strand_id
1 'polypeptide(L)'
;MCFIFIIIGAYFSINDFFKIEEKEKILLTFDYYEISNYNAAGNKSIKTNGIPNVKTPINDWAINFMIRKDGLPIWIPSQDLLIASKETIKKMPFFPFAHYTLALCLYVNKNKDWIESAQKANEIFQNTTKIPNHHIDHDYGLKVTEKLLNISITN
;
A
#
# COMPACT_ATOMS: atom_id res chain seq x y z
N MET A 1 -45.28 1.25 -30.92
CA MET A 1 -45.23 0.69 -29.55
C MET A 1 -43.85 0.07 -29.30
N CYS A 2 -42.78 0.89 -29.21
CA CYS A 2 -41.39 0.38 -29.07
C CYS A 2 -40.39 1.40 -28.47
N PHE A 3 -40.83 2.30 -27.59
CA PHE A 3 -39.94 3.32 -26.98
C PHE A 3 -39.86 3.25 -25.45
N ILE A 4 -40.72 2.48 -24.78
CA ILE A 4 -40.75 2.41 -23.31
C ILE A 4 -39.76 1.37 -22.75
N PHE A 5 -39.41 0.33 -23.52
CA PHE A 5 -38.48 -0.71 -23.05
C PHE A 5 -37.00 -0.29 -23.03
N ILE A 6 -36.59 0.71 -23.83
CA ILE A 6 -35.20 1.19 -23.88
C ILE A 6 -34.87 2.05 -22.65
N ILE A 7 -35.83 2.84 -22.17
CA ILE A 7 -35.61 3.75 -21.03
C ILE A 7 -35.47 2.96 -19.72
N ILE A 8 -36.27 1.91 -19.51
CA ILE A 8 -36.22 1.10 -18.29
C ILE A 8 -34.93 0.25 -18.24
N GLY A 9 -34.48 -0.30 -19.38
CA GLY A 9 -33.23 -1.05 -19.47
C GLY A 9 -31.97 -0.19 -19.22
N ALA A 10 -31.95 1.05 -19.73
CA ALA A 10 -30.88 2.00 -19.45
C ALA A 10 -30.89 2.48 -17.98
N TYR A 11 -32.07 2.67 -17.38
CA TYR A 11 -32.19 3.09 -15.98
C TYR A 11 -31.72 2.01 -14.98
N PHE A 12 -31.97 0.73 -15.28
CA PHE A 12 -31.40 -0.38 -14.50
C PHE A 12 -29.88 -0.46 -14.65
N SER A 13 -29.36 -0.33 -15.87
CA SER A 13 -27.91 -0.38 -16.13
C SER A 13 -27.12 0.73 -15.43
N ILE A 14 -27.68 1.94 -15.33
CA ILE A 14 -26.99 3.08 -14.71
C ILE A 14 -27.04 3.00 -13.17
N ASN A 15 -28.18 2.63 -12.58
CA ASN A 15 -28.30 2.49 -11.14
C ASN A 15 -27.45 1.33 -10.59
N ASP A 16 -27.35 0.23 -11.34
CA ASP A 16 -26.51 -0.90 -10.94
C ASP A 16 -25.02 -0.57 -11.10
N PHE A 17 -24.64 0.21 -12.12
CA PHE A 17 -23.27 0.72 -12.28
C PHE A 17 -22.85 1.61 -11.09
N PHE A 18 -23.68 2.59 -10.70
CA PHE A 18 -23.37 3.44 -9.55
C PHE A 18 -23.27 2.67 -8.23
N LYS A 19 -24.11 1.65 -8.02
CA LYS A 19 -24.01 0.77 -6.84
C LYS A 19 -22.73 -0.04 -6.81
N ILE A 20 -22.21 -0.47 -7.97
CA ILE A 20 -20.94 -1.19 -8.07
C ILE A 20 -19.79 -0.24 -7.71
N GLU A 21 -19.76 0.97 -8.28
CA GLU A 21 -18.73 1.96 -7.99
C GLU A 21 -18.71 2.38 -6.50
N GLU A 22 -19.89 2.58 -5.91
CA GLU A 22 -20.01 2.89 -4.48
C GLU A 22 -19.51 1.74 -3.60
N LYS A 23 -19.86 0.50 -3.93
CA LYS A 23 -19.38 -0.68 -3.22
C LYS A 23 -17.87 -0.85 -3.33
N GLU A 24 -17.28 -0.64 -4.51
CA GLU A 24 -15.83 -0.69 -4.71
C GLU A 24 -15.11 0.40 -3.90
N LYS A 25 -15.64 1.63 -3.90
CA LYS A 25 -15.09 2.73 -3.11
C LYS A 25 -15.14 2.46 -1.61
N ILE A 26 -16.24 1.87 -1.12
CA ILE A 26 -16.38 1.45 0.28
C ILE A 26 -15.36 0.35 0.61
N LEU A 27 -15.25 -0.69 -0.22
CA LEU A 27 -14.29 -1.78 -0.02
C LEU A 27 -12.84 -1.26 0.00
N LEU A 28 -12.48 -0.38 -0.93
CA LEU A 28 -11.17 0.24 -0.99
C LEU A 28 -10.87 1.08 0.27
N THR A 29 -11.89 1.74 0.83
CA THR A 29 -11.76 2.50 2.09
C THR A 29 -11.52 1.57 3.27
N PHE A 30 -12.19 0.42 3.33
CA PHE A 30 -11.93 -0.62 4.34
C PHE A 30 -10.53 -1.20 4.23
N ASP A 31 -10.06 -1.48 3.01
CA ASP A 31 -8.71 -2.00 2.78
C ASP A 31 -7.65 -0.99 3.25
N TYR A 32 -7.79 0.29 2.91
CA TYR A 32 -6.84 1.30 3.41
C TYR A 32 -6.88 1.45 4.93
N TYR A 33 -8.05 1.37 5.57
CA TYR A 33 -8.16 1.40 7.02
C TYR A 33 -7.49 0.19 7.68
N GLU A 34 -7.67 -1.00 7.13
CA GLU A 34 -6.97 -2.18 7.64
C GLU A 34 -5.45 -2.01 7.49
N ILE A 35 -5.00 -1.62 6.30
CA ILE A 35 -3.59 -1.45 5.97
C ILE A 35 -2.92 -0.35 6.79
N SER A 36 -3.63 0.75 7.12
CA SER A 36 -3.06 1.86 7.89
C SER A 36 -2.63 1.48 9.31
N ASN A 37 -3.05 0.31 9.81
CA ASN A 37 -2.68 -0.22 11.11
C ASN A 37 -1.41 -1.09 11.10
N TYR A 38 -0.87 -1.40 9.91
CA TYR A 38 0.35 -2.18 9.77
C TYR A 38 1.59 -1.31 9.95
N ASN A 39 2.63 -1.86 10.56
CA ASN A 39 3.95 -1.24 10.55
C ASN A 39 4.80 -1.74 9.37
N ALA A 40 6.02 -1.20 9.23
CA ALA A 40 6.94 -1.57 8.16
C ALA A 40 7.26 -3.08 8.12
N ALA A 41 7.29 -3.74 9.28
CA ALA A 41 7.54 -5.18 9.41
C ALA A 41 6.29 -6.04 9.17
N GLY A 42 5.15 -5.44 8.81
CA GLY A 42 3.90 -6.18 8.54
C GLY A 42 3.12 -6.58 9.79
N ASN A 43 3.48 -6.06 10.97
CA ASN A 43 2.77 -6.33 12.22
C ASN A 43 1.65 -5.31 12.43
N LYS A 44 0.47 -5.75 12.90
CA LYS A 44 -0.62 -4.86 13.30
C LYS A 44 -0.36 -4.27 14.69
N SER A 45 -0.40 -2.95 14.77
CA SER A 45 -0.18 -2.23 16.03
C SER A 45 -1.53 -1.97 16.69
N ILE A 46 -2.04 -2.91 17.48
CA ILE A 46 -3.14 -2.54 18.38
C ILE A 46 -2.49 -1.79 19.55
N LYS A 47 -2.74 -0.48 19.66
CA LYS A 47 -2.31 0.36 20.80
C LYS A 47 -3.02 -0.05 22.09
N THR A 48 -2.83 -1.28 22.54
CA THR A 48 -3.42 -1.80 23.78
C THR A 48 -2.34 -2.52 24.56
N ASN A 49 -1.93 -1.89 25.66
CA ASN A 49 -1.03 -2.43 26.68
C ASN A 49 -1.22 -3.94 26.87
N GLY A 50 -0.22 -4.73 26.47
CA GLY A 50 -0.13 -6.15 26.80
C GLY A 50 -0.92 -7.13 25.93
N ILE A 51 -1.55 -6.70 24.83
CA ILE A 51 -2.16 -7.66 23.88
C ILE A 51 -1.08 -8.20 22.93
N PRO A 52 -0.95 -9.52 22.74
CA PRO A 52 0.00 -10.12 21.81
C PRO A 52 -0.15 -9.56 20.40
N ASN A 53 0.96 -9.46 19.66
CA ASN A 53 0.94 -9.13 18.23
C ASN A 53 -0.07 -10.04 17.51
N VAL A 54 -1.09 -9.43 16.88
CA VAL A 54 -2.02 -10.18 16.04
C VAL A 54 -1.25 -10.72 14.85
N LYS A 55 -1.26 -12.04 14.67
CA LYS A 55 -0.61 -12.69 13.53
C LYS A 55 -1.24 -12.16 12.24
N THR A 56 -0.42 -11.54 11.39
CA THR A 56 -0.83 -11.11 10.05
C THR A 56 -0.29 -12.07 8.98
N PRO A 57 -0.82 -12.03 7.74
CA PRO A 57 -0.30 -12.81 6.62
C PRO A 57 1.17 -12.51 6.25
N ILE A 58 1.71 -11.39 6.73
CA ILE A 58 3.02 -10.85 6.36
C ILE A 58 3.86 -10.48 7.60
N ASN A 59 3.59 -11.12 8.74
CA ASN A 59 4.36 -10.89 9.97
C ASN A 59 5.86 -11.04 9.71
N ASP A 60 6.61 -10.02 10.12
CA ASP A 60 8.07 -9.96 10.05
C ASP A 60 8.64 -10.25 8.65
N TRP A 61 7.86 -10.00 7.59
CA TRP A 61 8.16 -10.40 6.20
C TRP A 61 9.53 -9.92 5.69
N ALA A 62 10.06 -8.84 6.28
CA ALA A 62 11.37 -8.28 5.92
C ALA A 62 12.20 -7.82 7.14
N ILE A 63 12.03 -8.45 8.31
CA ILE A 63 12.74 -8.05 9.53
C ILE A 63 14.28 -8.15 9.38
N ASN A 64 14.78 -9.10 8.58
CA ASN A 64 16.21 -9.29 8.33
C ASN A 64 16.81 -8.27 7.35
N PHE A 65 15.98 -7.45 6.70
CA PHE A 65 16.40 -6.45 5.71
C PHE A 65 16.19 -5.01 6.19
N MET A 66 15.86 -4.86 7.48
CA MET A 66 15.49 -3.58 8.07
C MET A 66 16.26 -3.37 9.36
N ILE A 67 16.85 -2.18 9.51
CA ILE A 67 17.30 -1.67 10.81
C ILE A 67 16.38 -0.54 11.24
N ARG A 68 16.26 -0.31 12.54
CA ARG A 68 15.59 0.90 13.06
C ARG A 68 16.63 1.90 13.55
N LYS A 69 16.55 3.13 13.07
CA LYS A 69 17.34 4.26 13.56
C LYS A 69 16.39 5.35 13.99
N ASP A 70 16.51 5.80 15.25
CA ASP A 70 15.61 6.78 15.86
C ASP A 70 14.12 6.39 15.73
N GLY A 71 13.85 5.08 15.83
CA GLY A 71 12.52 4.50 15.68
C GLY A 71 12.05 4.33 14.23
N LEU A 72 12.76 4.86 13.23
CA LEU A 72 12.35 4.82 11.81
C LEU A 72 12.95 3.63 11.06
N PRO A 73 12.20 3.01 10.13
CA PRO A 73 12.67 1.87 9.36
C PRO A 73 13.66 2.30 8.26
N ILE A 74 14.85 1.71 8.26
CA ILE A 74 15.84 1.86 7.18
C ILE A 74 16.04 0.50 6.53
N TRP A 75 15.81 0.43 5.22
CA TRP A 75 15.90 -0.80 4.45
C TRP A 75 17.28 -0.99 3.84
N ILE A 76 17.73 -2.23 3.79
CA ILE A 76 18.98 -2.65 3.16
C ILE A 76 18.61 -3.35 1.84
N PRO A 77 18.80 -2.69 0.69
CA PRO A 77 18.45 -3.27 -0.61
C PRO A 77 19.29 -4.52 -0.88
N SER A 78 18.62 -5.60 -1.27
CA SER A 78 19.25 -6.88 -1.61
C SER A 78 18.37 -7.65 -2.59
N GLN A 79 18.93 -8.68 -3.22
CA GLN A 79 18.16 -9.58 -4.08
C GLN A 79 17.06 -10.31 -3.28
N ASP A 80 17.36 -10.70 -2.04
CA ASP A 80 16.41 -11.37 -1.17
C ASP A 80 15.26 -10.43 -0.76
N LEU A 81 15.55 -9.15 -0.48
CA LEU A 81 14.50 -8.16 -0.22
C LEU A 81 13.63 -7.92 -1.46
N LEU A 82 14.22 -7.90 -2.65
CA LEU A 82 13.46 -7.79 -3.91
C LEU A 82 12.49 -8.97 -4.07
N ILE A 83 12.94 -10.20 -3.80
CA ILE A 83 12.10 -11.40 -3.86
C ILE A 83 10.99 -11.34 -2.79
N ALA A 84 11.36 -11.03 -1.54
CA ALA A 84 10.43 -10.91 -0.43
C ALA A 84 9.35 -9.87 -0.71
N SER A 85 9.73 -8.72 -1.30
CA SER A 85 8.79 -7.66 -1.69
C SER A 85 7.76 -8.15 -2.69
N LYS A 86 8.19 -8.86 -3.74
CA LYS A 86 7.28 -9.42 -4.76
C LYS A 86 6.31 -10.45 -4.16
N GLU A 87 6.80 -11.33 -3.30
CA GLU A 87 5.95 -12.32 -2.63
C GLU A 87 4.95 -11.68 -1.65
N THR A 88 5.36 -10.62 -0.96
CA THR A 88 4.47 -9.85 -0.08
C THR A 88 3.39 -9.13 -0.88
N ILE A 89 3.72 -8.52 -2.03
CA ILE A 89 2.73 -7.86 -2.91
C ILE A 89 1.68 -8.86 -3.42
N LYS A 90 2.08 -10.09 -3.78
CA LYS A 90 1.12 -11.13 -4.18
C LYS A 90 0.12 -11.47 -3.07
N LYS A 91 0.57 -11.47 -1.81
CA LYS A 91 -0.27 -11.79 -0.64
C LYS A 91 -1.11 -10.60 -0.20
N MET A 92 -0.54 -9.41 -0.24
CA MET A 92 -1.14 -8.17 0.24
C MET A 92 -0.84 -7.02 -0.74
N PRO A 93 -1.61 -6.91 -1.84
CA PRO A 93 -1.34 -5.93 -2.90
C PRO A 93 -1.43 -4.47 -2.46
N PHE A 94 -2.14 -4.17 -1.37
CA PHE A 94 -2.25 -2.82 -0.81
C PHE A 94 -1.24 -2.53 0.31
N PHE A 95 -0.32 -3.45 0.64
CA PHE A 95 0.68 -3.18 1.67
C PHE A 95 1.81 -2.28 1.13
N PRO A 96 1.92 -1.02 1.60
CA PRO A 96 2.72 -0.01 0.89
C PRO A 96 4.22 -0.23 1.01
N PHE A 97 4.69 -0.80 2.13
CA PHE A 97 6.12 -0.98 2.36
C PHE A 97 6.75 -1.99 1.39
N ALA A 98 6.01 -3.03 0.96
CA ALA A 98 6.52 -3.98 -0.03
C ALA A 98 6.66 -3.35 -1.42
N HIS A 99 5.75 -2.45 -1.82
CA HIS A 99 5.90 -1.67 -3.04
C HIS A 99 7.08 -0.71 -2.95
N TYR A 100 7.26 -0.05 -1.81
CA TYR A 100 8.39 0.85 -1.59
C TYR A 100 9.74 0.12 -1.65
N THR A 101 9.89 -1.01 -0.95
CA THR A 101 11.14 -1.79 -0.98
C THR A 101 11.39 -2.41 -2.34
N LEU A 102 10.35 -2.83 -3.08
CA LEU A 102 10.49 -3.24 -4.48
C LEU A 102 11.05 -2.10 -5.33
N ALA A 103 10.47 -0.90 -5.22
CA ALA A 103 10.95 0.29 -5.92
C ALA A 103 12.41 0.59 -5.56
N LEU A 104 12.76 0.58 -4.28
CA LEU A 104 14.11 0.85 -3.80
C LEU A 104 15.12 -0.16 -4.38
N CYS A 105 14.82 -1.45 -4.35
CA CYS A 105 15.69 -2.48 -4.92
C CYS A 105 15.84 -2.34 -6.44
N LEU A 106 14.74 -2.06 -7.16
CA LEU A 106 14.78 -1.83 -8.61
C LEU A 106 15.61 -0.59 -8.96
N TYR A 107 15.46 0.50 -8.20
CA TYR A 107 16.20 1.74 -8.39
C TYR A 107 17.71 1.52 -8.22
N VAL A 108 18.13 0.86 -7.14
CA VAL A 108 19.55 0.52 -6.90
C VAL A 108 20.11 -0.35 -8.02
N ASN A 109 19.30 -1.24 -8.58
CA ASN A 109 19.65 -2.10 -9.71
C ASN A 109 19.53 -1.41 -11.09
N LYS A 110 19.28 -0.09 -11.13
CA LYS A 110 19.09 0.70 -12.37
C LYS A 110 17.97 0.18 -13.28
N ASN A 111 16.99 -0.55 -12.73
CA ASN A 111 15.81 -0.99 -13.48
C ASN A 111 14.72 0.09 -13.43
N LYS A 112 14.34 0.63 -14.60
CA LYS A 112 13.33 1.68 -14.76
C LYS A 112 11.93 1.35 -14.22
N ASP A 113 11.61 0.07 -14.03
CA ASP A 113 10.34 -0.37 -13.44
C ASP A 113 10.17 0.10 -11.98
N TRP A 114 11.23 0.65 -11.35
CA TRP A 114 11.17 1.22 -10.01
C TRP A 114 10.11 2.33 -9.87
N ILE A 115 9.84 3.08 -10.95
CA ILE A 115 8.93 4.23 -10.92
C ILE A 115 7.50 3.79 -10.63
N GLU A 116 7.01 2.75 -11.30
CA GLU A 116 5.64 2.23 -11.11
C GLU A 116 5.43 1.75 -9.68
N SER A 117 6.41 1.00 -9.15
CA SER A 117 6.38 0.51 -7.77
C SER A 117 6.40 1.66 -6.76
N ALA A 118 7.20 2.72 -7.02
CA ALA A 118 7.25 3.90 -6.17
C ALA A 118 5.94 4.68 -6.21
N GLN A 119 5.33 4.85 -7.39
CA GLN A 119 4.03 5.51 -7.53
C GLN A 119 2.94 4.76 -6.76
N LYS A 120 2.91 3.43 -6.86
CA LYS A 120 1.95 2.62 -6.12
C LYS A 120 2.12 2.72 -4.61
N ALA A 121 3.36 2.66 -4.13
CA ALA A 121 3.65 2.87 -2.71
C ALA A 121 3.18 4.25 -2.25
N ASN A 122 3.48 5.30 -3.03
CA ASN A 122 3.12 6.68 -2.71
C ASN A 122 1.60 6.87 -2.63
N GLU A 123 0.85 6.36 -3.61
CA GLU A 123 -0.61 6.39 -3.65
C GLU A 123 -1.21 5.79 -2.37
N ILE A 124 -0.75 4.59 -1.98
CA ILE A 124 -1.23 3.91 -0.78
C ILE A 124 -0.84 4.69 0.49
N PHE A 125 0.40 5.20 0.58
CA PHE A 125 0.81 6.03 1.71
C PHE A 125 -0.02 7.31 1.82
N GLN A 126 -0.32 7.99 0.70
CA GLN A 126 -1.16 9.19 0.68
C GLN A 126 -2.59 8.92 1.17
N ASN A 127 -3.12 7.72 0.95
CA ASN A 127 -4.45 7.35 1.45
C ASN A 127 -4.40 6.92 2.92
N THR A 128 -3.43 6.10 3.31
CA THR A 128 -3.31 5.57 4.67
C THR A 128 -2.91 6.62 5.71
N THR A 129 -2.08 7.61 5.35
CA THR A 129 -1.69 8.72 6.24
C THR A 129 -2.83 9.69 6.55
N LYS A 130 -3.88 9.73 5.71
CA LYS A 130 -5.10 10.51 5.98
C LYS A 130 -6.00 9.85 7.04
N ILE A 131 -5.74 8.59 7.38
CA ILE A 131 -6.57 7.84 8.32
C ILE A 131 -6.13 8.17 9.75
N PRO A 132 -7.06 8.60 10.63
CA PRO A 132 -6.74 8.85 12.03
C PRO A 132 -6.13 7.61 12.70
N ASN A 133 -5.12 7.82 13.55
CA ASN A 133 -4.41 6.76 14.29
C ASN A 133 -3.67 5.72 13.43
N HIS A 134 -3.39 6.00 12.16
CA HIS A 134 -2.49 5.16 11.36
C HIS A 134 -1.12 4.99 12.04
N HIS A 135 -0.38 3.95 11.63
CA HIS A 135 0.94 3.68 12.19
C HIS A 135 2.00 4.66 11.65
N ILE A 136 2.82 5.23 12.55
CA ILE A 136 3.81 6.28 12.24
C ILE A 136 4.81 5.93 11.11
N ASP A 137 5.08 4.63 10.91
CA ASP A 137 5.95 4.18 9.80
C ASP A 137 5.38 4.64 8.43
N HIS A 138 4.07 4.87 8.30
CA HIS A 138 3.44 5.34 7.07
C HIS A 138 3.81 6.80 6.74
N ASP A 139 3.90 7.69 7.74
CA ASP A 139 4.36 9.07 7.51
C ASP A 139 5.78 9.10 6.96
N TYR A 140 6.65 8.28 7.54
CA TYR A 140 8.01 8.11 7.05
C TYR A 140 8.02 7.50 5.64
N GLY A 141 7.22 6.46 5.41
CA GLY A 141 7.03 5.81 4.12
C GLY A 141 6.61 6.77 3.01
N LEU A 142 5.68 7.68 3.30
CA LEU A 142 5.26 8.74 2.40
C LEU A 142 6.43 9.62 2.02
N LYS A 143 7.13 10.19 3.02
CA LYS A 143 8.24 11.10 2.82
C LYS A 143 9.38 10.50 1.99
N VAL A 144 9.74 9.23 2.23
CA VAL A 144 10.84 8.59 1.49
C VAL A 144 10.43 8.23 0.07
N THR A 145 9.18 7.84 -0.14
CA THR A 145 8.67 7.55 -1.48
C THR A 145 8.55 8.82 -2.33
N GLU A 146 8.06 9.92 -1.76
CA GLU A 146 8.05 11.23 -2.43
C GLU A 146 9.45 11.67 -2.83
N LYS A 147 10.43 11.52 -1.92
CA LYS A 147 11.83 11.80 -2.24
C LYS A 147 12.35 10.93 -3.38
N LEU A 148 12.02 9.64 -3.38
CA LEU A 148 12.42 8.71 -4.44
C LEU A 148 11.84 9.11 -5.79
N LEU A 149 10.55 9.48 -5.83
CA LEU A 149 9.88 9.94 -7.06
C LEU A 149 10.42 11.29 -7.55
N ASN A 150 10.82 12.20 -6.66
CA ASN A 150 11.40 13.47 -7.09
C ASN A 150 12.74 13.30 -7.84
N ILE A 151 13.47 12.20 -7.62
CA ILE A 151 14.70 11.89 -8.36
C ILE A 151 14.41 11.65 -9.86
N SER A 152 13.26 11.10 -10.24
CA SER A 152 12.93 10.85 -11.65
C SER A 152 12.56 12.11 -12.42
N ILE A 153 12.15 13.18 -11.73
CA ILE A 153 11.80 14.46 -12.36
C ILE A 153 13.07 15.24 -12.72
N THR A 154 14.17 14.99 -12.01
CA THR A 154 15.44 15.73 -12.14
C THR A 154 16.48 15.06 -13.04
N ASN A 155 16.23 13.84 -13.52
CA ASN A 155 17.14 13.07 -14.39
C ASN A 155 16.47 12.75 -15.72
#